data_AF-A0A847WMZ6-F1
#
_entry.id   AF-A0A847WMZ6-F1
#
_cell.length_a   1.000
_cell.length_b   1.000
_cell.length_c   1.000
_cell.angle_alpha   90.00
_cell.angle_beta   90.00
_cell.angle_gamma   90.00
#
_symmetry.space_group_name_H-M   'P 1'
#
loop_
_entity.id
_entity.type
_entity.pdbx_description
1 polymer ?
#
loop_
_entity_poly.entity_id
_entity_poly.type
_entity_poly.pdbx_seq_one_letter_code
_entity_poly.pdbx_strand_id
1 'polypeptide(L)'
;GSGSKVDDIKQLIKDGKVVDNNIISSLDDNTQVIFRNDTGNNAHQIKPKGYFDKVDHYNVEIQTKTKAGKWKSKWSFHIIFDEKGNIIDTFD
;
A
#
# COMPACT_ATOMS: atom_id res chain seq x y z
N GLY A 1 -6.91 11.60 -23.84
CA GLY A 1 -6.32 10.29 -24.17
C GLY A 1 -6.54 9.38 -23.00
N SER A 2 -7.22 8.26 -23.17
CA SER A 2 -7.56 7.35 -22.07
C SER A 2 -6.38 6.40 -21.82
N GLY A 3 -5.46 6.80 -20.94
CA GLY A 3 -4.63 5.82 -20.26
C GLY A 3 -5.54 4.89 -19.47
N SER A 4 -5.18 3.61 -19.36
CA SER A 4 -5.97 2.70 -18.51
C SER A 4 -5.80 3.14 -17.05
N LYS A 5 -6.78 2.85 -16.18
CA LYS A 5 -6.65 3.09 -14.73
C LYS A 5 -5.37 2.46 -14.13
N VAL A 6 -4.87 1.40 -14.77
CA VAL A 6 -3.61 0.76 -14.39
C VAL A 6 -2.41 1.65 -14.71
N ASP A 7 -2.45 2.41 -15.81
CA ASP A 7 -1.40 3.35 -16.17
C ASP A 7 -1.37 4.53 -15.21
N ASP A 8 -2.53 4.99 -14.72
CA ASP A 8 -2.60 6.01 -13.67
C ASP A 8 -1.93 5.51 -12.37
N ILE A 9 -2.22 4.28 -11.94
CA ILE A 9 -1.58 3.67 -10.76
C ILE A 9 -0.07 3.52 -10.97
N LYS A 10 0.36 3.05 -12.15
CA LYS A 10 1.79 2.97 -12.49
C LYS A 10 2.45 4.35 -12.42
N GLN A 11 1.76 5.40 -12.86
CA GLN A 11 2.28 6.76 -12.81
C GLN A 11 2.41 7.24 -11.36
N LEU A 12 1.41 6.97 -10.51
CA LEU A 12 1.51 7.25 -9.07
C LEU A 12 2.70 6.56 -8.42
N ILE A 13 2.98 5.29 -8.77
CA ILE A 13 4.15 4.56 -8.26
C ILE A 13 5.46 5.17 -8.77
N LYS A 14 5.53 5.57 -10.05
CA LYS A 14 6.73 6.15 -10.66
C LYS A 14 7.07 7.53 -10.10
N ASP A 15 6.07 8.37 -9.89
CA ASP A 15 6.24 9.77 -9.48
C ASP A 15 6.22 9.94 -7.97
N GLY A 16 5.81 8.91 -7.24
CA GLY A 16 5.72 8.93 -5.79
C GLY A 16 7.06 9.13 -5.09
N LYS A 17 7.01 9.77 -3.93
CA LYS A 17 8.19 9.94 -3.07
C LYS A 17 8.51 8.63 -2.36
N VAL A 18 9.72 8.13 -2.55
CA VAL A 18 10.23 6.98 -1.79
C VAL A 18 10.62 7.43 -0.37
N VAL A 19 10.08 6.75 0.64
CA VAL A 19 10.42 6.92 2.06
C VAL A 19 10.45 5.55 2.71
N ASP A 20 11.64 5.08 3.08
CA ASP A 20 11.88 3.73 3.59
C ASP A 20 11.34 2.66 2.63
N ASN A 21 10.41 1.82 3.08
CA ASN A 21 9.77 0.77 2.27
C ASN A 21 8.48 1.24 1.57
N ASN A 22 8.24 2.55 1.52
CA ASN A 22 7.01 3.15 1.01
C ASN A 22 7.25 4.00 -0.23
N ILE A 23 6.26 4.01 -1.11
CA ILE A 23 6.10 5.01 -2.17
C ILE A 23 4.84 5.81 -1.85
N ILE A 24 5.00 7.11 -1.59
CA ILE A 24 3.92 8.01 -1.17
C ILE A 24 3.59 8.97 -2.31
N SER A 25 2.34 8.99 -2.75
CA SER A 25 1.88 9.86 -3.83
C SER A 25 0.66 10.66 -3.37
N SER A 26 0.75 11.98 -3.45
CA SER A 26 -0.38 12.87 -3.16
C SER A 26 -1.40 12.78 -4.29
N LEU A 27 -2.66 12.52 -3.94
CA LEU A 27 -3.79 12.59 -4.87
C LEU A 27 -4.38 14.00 -4.90
N ASP A 28 -4.35 14.67 -3.75
CA ASP A 28 -4.68 16.09 -3.55
C ASP A 28 -4.00 16.60 -2.27
N ASP A 29 -4.28 17.84 -1.85
CA ASP A 29 -3.69 18.47 -0.67
C ASP A 29 -3.98 17.73 0.65
N ASN A 30 -5.06 16.95 0.69
CA ASN A 30 -5.61 16.29 1.87
C ASN A 30 -5.71 14.77 1.72
N THR A 31 -5.32 14.20 0.59
CA THR A 31 -5.39 12.76 0.30
C THR A 31 -4.09 12.26 -0.29
N GLN A 32 -3.59 11.14 0.23
CA GLN A 32 -2.42 10.45 -0.33
C GLN A 32 -2.66 8.96 -0.42
N VAL A 33 -2.03 8.33 -1.40
CA VAL A 33 -1.88 6.88 -1.49
C VAL A 33 -0.46 6.49 -1.08
N ILE A 34 -0.35 5.37 -0.38
CA ILE A 34 0.91 4.77 0.02
C ILE A 34 0.95 3.35 -0.53
N PHE A 35 1.98 3.04 -1.32
CA PHE A 35 2.31 1.69 -1.72
C PHE A 35 3.46 1.21 -0.82
N ARG A 36 3.19 0.23 0.05
CA ARG A 36 4.17 -0.30 1.00
C ARG A 36 4.67 -1.67 0.55
N ASN A 37 5.96 -1.88 0.71
CA ASN A 37 6.62 -3.18 0.56
C ASN A 37 6.92 -3.78 1.94
N ASP A 38 6.00 -4.58 2.45
CA ASP A 38 6.06 -5.18 3.79
C ASP A 38 6.61 -6.62 3.68
N THR A 39 7.86 -6.72 3.20
CA THR A 39 8.58 -7.99 2.96
C THR A 39 9.86 -8.10 3.76
N GLY A 40 10.31 -9.34 3.99
CA GLY A 40 11.58 -9.64 4.68
C GLY A 40 11.64 -9.01 6.06
N ASN A 41 12.54 -8.05 6.26
CA ASN A 41 12.68 -7.35 7.55
C ASN A 41 11.46 -6.49 7.90
N ASN A 42 10.70 -6.03 6.90
CA ASN A 42 9.50 -5.22 7.07
C ASN A 42 8.23 -6.09 7.22
N ALA A 43 8.33 -7.39 6.97
CA ALA A 43 7.20 -8.31 7.10
C ALA A 43 6.68 -8.36 8.54
N HIS A 44 5.36 -8.44 8.67
CA HIS A 44 4.67 -8.49 9.95
C HIS A 44 3.46 -9.42 9.92
N GLN A 45 2.97 -9.79 11.10
CA GLN A 45 1.77 -10.62 11.27
C GLN A 45 0.51 -9.85 10.86
N ILE A 46 -0.49 -10.55 10.30
CA ILE A 46 -1.82 -10.02 10.00
C ILE A 46 -2.86 -10.91 10.70
N LYS A 47 -2.85 -10.86 12.04
CA LYS A 47 -3.64 -11.73 12.91
C LYS A 47 -5.14 -11.76 12.59
N PRO A 48 -5.82 -10.63 12.28
CA PRO A 48 -7.24 -10.65 11.95
C PRO A 48 -7.60 -11.50 10.71
N LYS A 49 -6.62 -11.83 9.87
CA LYS A 49 -6.78 -12.60 8.63
C LYS A 49 -6.13 -14.00 8.73
N GLY A 50 -5.75 -14.44 9.94
CA GLY A 50 -5.18 -15.76 10.17
C GLY A 50 -3.67 -15.87 9.98
N TYR A 51 -2.97 -14.78 9.62
CA TYR A 51 -1.52 -14.75 9.50
C TYR A 51 -0.89 -14.47 10.88
N PHE A 52 -0.68 -15.54 11.65
CA PHE A 52 -0.09 -15.47 12.98
C PHE A 52 1.44 -15.38 12.98
N ASP A 53 2.09 -15.72 11.86
CA ASP A 53 3.51 -15.48 11.62
C ASP A 53 3.72 -14.29 10.68
N LYS A 54 4.96 -13.82 10.56
CA LYS A 54 5.29 -12.78 9.58
C LYS A 54 4.96 -13.29 8.18
N VAL A 55 4.24 -12.47 7.42
CA VAL A 55 3.89 -12.78 6.03
C VAL A 55 4.37 -11.65 5.13
N ASP A 56 5.01 -12.02 4.03
CA ASP A 56 5.42 -11.07 3.00
C ASP A 56 4.19 -10.59 2.24
N HIS A 57 4.06 -9.26 2.10
CA HIS A 57 2.93 -8.68 1.40
C HIS A 57 3.22 -7.27 0.88
N TYR A 58 2.45 -6.87 -0.12
CA TYR A 58 2.31 -5.46 -0.48
C TYR A 58 1.05 -4.89 0.16
N ASN A 59 1.09 -3.61 0.50
CA ASN A 59 -0.08 -2.89 0.97
C ASN A 59 -0.32 -1.61 0.16
N VAL A 60 -1.57 -1.38 -0.23
CA VAL A 60 -2.02 -0.11 -0.82
C VAL A 60 -2.91 0.59 0.20
N GLU A 61 -2.47 1.74 0.69
CA GLU A 61 -3.16 2.47 1.76
C GLU A 61 -3.59 3.85 1.28
N ILE A 62 -4.84 4.23 1.54
CA ILE A 62 -5.33 5.60 1.36
C ILE A 62 -5.35 6.29 2.72
N GLN A 63 -4.70 7.44 2.80
CA GLN A 63 -4.71 8.30 3.98
C GLN A 63 -5.30 9.66 3.65
N THR A 64 -6.01 10.24 4.62
CA THR A 64 -6.52 11.61 4.53
C THR A 64 -6.02 12.46 5.69
N LYS A 65 -5.80 13.76 5.47
CA LYS A 65 -5.51 14.70 6.55
C LYS A 65 -6.73 14.88 7.45
N THR A 66 -6.49 14.80 8.75
CA THR A 66 -7.43 15.23 9.79
C THR A 66 -7.49 16.76 9.84
N LYS A 67 -8.51 17.32 10.52
CA LYS A 67 -8.61 18.78 10.74
C LYS A 67 -7.37 19.38 11.42
N ALA A 68 -6.62 18.58 12.18
CA ALA A 68 -5.38 18.97 12.84
C ALA A 68 -4.13 18.79 11.96
N GLY A 69 -4.29 18.49 10.66
CA GLY A 69 -3.19 18.32 9.70
C GLY A 69 -2.45 16.98 9.77
N LYS A 70 -2.85 16.06 10.64
CA LYS A 70 -2.25 14.71 10.75
C LYS A 70 -2.84 13.77 9.71
N TRP A 71 -2.02 12.96 9.06
CA TRP A 71 -2.47 11.88 8.18
C TRP A 71 -3.10 10.73 8.98
N LYS A 72 -4.21 10.18 8.48
CA LYS A 72 -4.88 9.02 9.06
C LYS A 72 -5.34 8.06 7.96
N SER A 73 -5.08 6.78 8.15
CA SER A 73 -5.58 5.70 7.29
C SER A 73 -7.10 5.70 7.20
N LYS A 74 -7.61 5.53 5.98
CA LYS A 74 -9.03 5.42 5.65
C LYS A 74 -9.38 4.09 5.01
N TRP A 75 -8.44 3.51 4.29
CA TRP A 75 -8.59 2.25 3.61
C TRP A 75 -7.20 1.65 3.39
N SER A 76 -7.12 0.34 3.44
CA SER A 76 -5.89 -0.42 3.22
C SER A 76 -6.25 -1.66 2.43
N PHE A 77 -5.36 -2.14 1.57
CA PHE A 77 -5.56 -3.36 0.81
C PHE A 77 -4.26 -4.12 0.71
N HIS A 78 -4.29 -5.35 1.19
CA HIS A 78 -3.15 -6.23 1.31
C HIS A 78 -3.16 -7.23 0.17
N ILE A 79 -1.97 -7.49 -0.37
CA ILE A 79 -1.72 -8.46 -1.43
C ILE A 79 -0.66 -9.42 -0.90
N ILE A 80 -1.08 -10.63 -0.56
CA ILE A 80 -0.19 -11.69 -0.08
C ILE A 80 0.30 -12.50 -1.27
N PHE A 81 1.58 -12.85 -1.28
CA PHE A 81 2.18 -13.65 -2.34
C PHE A 81 3.08 -14.75 -1.79
N ASP A 82 3.23 -15.83 -2.55
CA ASP A 82 4.16 -16.91 -2.26
C ASP A 82 5.60 -16.55 -2.65
N GLU A 83 6.54 -17.44 -2.33
CA GLU A 83 7.98 -17.26 -2.65
C GLU A 83 8.27 -17.16 -4.16
N LYS A 84 7.33 -17.56 -5.03
CA LYS A 84 7.44 -17.46 -6.49
C LYS A 84 6.80 -16.17 -7.02
N GLY A 85 6.23 -15.35 -6.15
CA GLY A 85 5.54 -14.11 -6.49
C GLY A 85 4.10 -14.31 -6.99
N ASN A 86 3.51 -15.50 -6.81
CA ASN A 86 2.10 -15.71 -7.12
C ASN A 86 1.25 -15.12 -6.00
N ILE A 87 0.19 -14.40 -6.36
CA ILE A 87 -0.79 -13.90 -5.38
C ILE A 87 -1.56 -15.09 -4.81
N ILE A 88 -1.56 -15.24 -3.48
CA ILE A 88 -2.26 -16.34 -2.78
C ILE A 88 -3.43 -15.87 -1.93
N ASP A 89 -3.49 -14.58 -1.59
CA ASP A 89 -4.60 -13.98 -0.83
C ASP A 89 -4.64 -12.46 -1.02
N THR A 90 -5.81 -11.87 -0.85
CA THR A 90 -6.03 -10.42 -0.92
C THR A 90 -7.17 -10.00 -0.02
N PHE A 91 -7.05 -8.84 0.63
CA PHE A 91 -8.11 -8.31 1.48
C PHE A 91 -7.95 -6.82 1.81
N ASP A 92 -9.08 -6.17 2.09
CA ASP A 92 -9.15 -4.88 2.78
C ASP A 92 -9.25 -5.00 4.31
#